data_AF-A0A960TWY3-F1
#
_entry.id   AF-A0A960TWY3-F1
#
_cell.length_a   1.000
_cell.length_b   1.000
_cell.length_c   1.000
_cell.angle_alpha   90.00
_cell.angle_beta   90.00
_cell.angle_gamma   90.00
#
_symmetry.space_group_name_H-M   'P 1'
#
loop_
_entity.id
_entity.type
_entity.pdbx_description
1 polymer ?
#
loop_
_entity_poly.entity_id
_entity_poly.type
_entity_poly.pdbx_seq_one_letter_code
_entity_poly.pdbx_strand_id
1 'polypeptide(L)'
;MRSSAGRKTVGTVLGALALVVVLALGAGACGGKKVNMDVFEEHPCGDPEADVAKIWNKERRNEVASGMMQNGGVSAPQTVNAIDESMERLTDNYIELRAEFCEDAFVKEELPEVEYRRKVACLDQNLQRSLTHLDTLEVGESSAAADLALLADEIRLCK
;
A
#
# COMPACT_ATOMS: atom_id res chain seq x y z
N MET A 1 51.84 -1.39 -18.67
CA MET A 1 51.32 -1.99 -19.92
C MET A 1 49.84 -2.30 -19.71
N ARG A 2 48.95 -1.33 -19.99
CA ARG A 2 47.93 -1.40 -21.05
C ARG A 2 47.32 -2.80 -21.25
N SER A 3 46.10 -2.99 -20.76
CA SER A 3 45.13 -3.84 -21.45
C SER A 3 43.79 -3.12 -21.46
N SER A 4 43.36 -2.82 -22.68
CA SER A 4 42.19 -2.03 -23.03
C SER A 4 41.15 -2.95 -23.65
N ALA A 5 39.89 -2.49 -23.60
CA ALA A 5 38.81 -2.72 -24.55
C ALA A 5 37.92 -3.97 -24.38
N GLY A 6 36.61 -3.69 -24.45
CA GLY A 6 35.57 -4.69 -24.61
C GLY A 6 34.14 -4.22 -24.32
N ARG A 7 33.79 -2.95 -24.60
CA ARG A 7 32.41 -2.45 -24.41
C ARG A 7 31.57 -2.85 -25.64
N LYS A 8 30.71 -3.86 -25.50
CA LYS A 8 29.77 -4.28 -26.55
C LYS A 8 28.55 -3.35 -26.55
N THR A 9 28.51 -2.47 -27.55
CA THR A 9 27.32 -1.73 -27.98
C THR A 9 26.28 -2.71 -28.55
N VAL A 10 25.12 -2.82 -27.92
CA VAL A 10 23.94 -3.48 -28.51
C VAL A 10 22.99 -2.35 -28.91
N GLY A 11 22.94 -2.08 -30.22
CA GLY A 11 21.93 -1.23 -30.81
C GLY A 11 20.66 -2.03 -31.02
N THR A 12 19.53 -1.53 -30.51
CA THR A 12 18.22 -2.09 -30.81
C THR A 12 17.42 -1.09 -31.62
N VAL A 13 17.14 -1.56 -32.83
CA VAL A 13 16.42 -1.00 -33.97
C VAL A 13 15.11 -0.27 -33.59
N LEU A 14 15.01 0.96 -34.07
CA LEU A 14 13.79 1.74 -34.22
C LEU A 14 12.80 1.00 -35.15
N GLY A 15 11.79 0.36 -34.57
CA GLY A 15 10.62 -0.15 -35.27
C GLY A 15 9.43 0.80 -35.08
N ALA A 16 9.32 1.81 -35.94
CA ALA A 16 8.16 2.68 -36.01
C ALA A 16 7.02 1.96 -36.75
N LEU A 17 6.09 1.36 -36.00
CA LEU A 17 4.81 0.88 -36.54
C LEU A 17 3.72 1.86 -36.09
N ALA A 18 3.32 2.70 -37.04
CA ALA A 18 2.20 3.62 -36.94
C ALA A 18 0.90 2.83 -36.74
N LEU A 19 0.22 3.06 -35.62
CA LEU A 19 -1.16 2.64 -35.41
C LEU A 19 -1.99 3.90 -35.20
N VAL A 20 -2.64 4.31 -36.29
CA VAL A 20 -3.60 5.40 -36.35
C VAL A 20 -4.86 4.96 -35.62
N VAL A 21 -5.09 5.48 -34.42
CA VAL A 21 -6.36 5.32 -33.69
C VAL A 21 -7.16 6.60 -33.86
N VAL A 22 -8.11 6.55 -34.79
CA VAL A 22 -9.16 7.57 -34.95
C VAL A 22 -10.14 7.40 -33.79
N LEU A 23 -10.03 8.25 -32.77
CA LEU A 23 -11.04 8.36 -31.72
C LEU A 23 -11.95 9.56 -32.03
N ALA A 24 -13.19 9.21 -32.33
CA ALA A 24 -14.27 10.09 -32.73
C ALA A 24 -14.55 11.18 -31.70
N LEU A 25 -14.56 12.43 -32.16
CA LEU A 25 -15.08 13.59 -31.45
C LEU A 25 -16.60 13.47 -31.35
N GLY A 26 -17.08 12.79 -30.31
CA GLY A 26 -18.47 12.85 -29.87
C GLY A 26 -18.72 14.16 -29.12
N ALA A 27 -19.22 15.17 -29.83
CA ALA A 27 -19.75 16.39 -29.21
C ALA A 27 -21.08 16.09 -28.50
N GLY A 28 -21.00 15.63 -27.25
CA GLY A 28 -22.14 15.47 -26.36
C GLY A 28 -22.40 16.76 -25.58
N ALA A 29 -23.22 17.64 -26.13
CA ALA A 29 -23.82 18.75 -25.40
C ALA A 29 -24.95 18.23 -24.50
N CYS A 30 -24.64 17.94 -23.22
CA CYS A 30 -25.64 17.71 -22.18
C CYS A 30 -25.45 18.73 -21.06
N GLY A 31 -26.56 19.39 -20.71
CA GLY A 31 -26.62 20.59 -19.87
C GLY A 31 -25.95 20.44 -18.50
N GLY A 32 -25.10 21.42 -18.19
CA GLY A 32 -24.56 21.64 -16.86
C GLY A 32 -25.66 22.07 -15.90
N LYS A 33 -26.28 21.10 -15.22
CA LYS A 33 -26.68 21.34 -13.84
C LYS A 33 -25.40 21.71 -13.11
N LYS A 34 -25.33 22.95 -12.62
CA LYS A 34 -24.41 23.33 -11.54
C LYS A 34 -24.79 22.46 -10.35
N VAL A 35 -24.25 21.25 -10.31
CA VAL A 35 -24.00 20.59 -9.05
C VAL A 35 -23.09 21.56 -8.31
N ASN A 36 -23.61 22.17 -7.26
CA ASN A 36 -22.74 22.63 -6.20
C ASN A 36 -22.07 21.34 -5.71
N MET A 37 -20.97 20.97 -6.37
CA MET A 37 -19.95 20.20 -5.70
C MET A 37 -19.47 21.18 -4.66
N ASP A 38 -20.11 21.15 -3.49
CA ASP A 38 -19.38 21.31 -2.26
C ASP A 38 -18.21 20.35 -2.44
N VAL A 39 -17.10 20.92 -2.90
CA VAL A 39 -15.80 20.29 -2.83
C VAL A 39 -15.69 20.13 -1.32
N PHE A 40 -16.11 18.97 -0.82
CA PHE A 40 -15.59 18.44 0.41
C PHE A 40 -14.09 18.51 0.15
N GLU A 41 -13.45 19.57 0.64
CA GLU A 41 -12.01 19.61 0.76
C GLU A 41 -11.73 18.38 1.61
N GLU A 42 -11.40 17.27 0.93
CA GLU A 42 -10.92 16.07 1.59
C GLU A 42 -9.83 16.57 2.50
N HIS A 43 -10.10 16.48 3.81
CA HIS A 43 -9.16 16.93 4.81
C HIS A 43 -7.84 16.23 4.45
N PRO A 44 -6.72 16.95 4.30
CA PRO A 44 -5.50 16.39 3.71
C PRO A 44 -4.94 15.17 4.48
N CYS A 45 -5.46 14.92 5.69
CA CYS A 45 -5.18 13.78 6.55
C CYS A 45 -5.96 12.50 6.19
N GLY A 46 -7.10 12.60 5.51
CA GLY A 46 -8.04 11.50 5.35
C GLY A 46 -8.53 10.93 6.70
N ASP A 47 -9.05 9.70 6.66
CA ASP A 47 -9.41 8.92 7.84
C ASP A 47 -8.61 7.61 7.83
N PRO A 48 -7.48 7.55 8.56
CA PRO A 48 -6.61 6.37 8.54
C PRO A 48 -7.29 5.13 9.15
N GLU A 49 -8.26 5.30 10.06
CA GLU A 49 -9.02 4.21 10.64
C GLU A 49 -9.94 3.58 9.59
N ALA A 50 -10.61 4.41 8.80
CA ALA A 50 -11.43 3.94 7.68
C ALA A 50 -10.59 3.23 6.61
N ASP A 51 -9.36 3.66 6.36
CA ASP A 51 -8.45 2.99 5.42
C ASP A 51 -7.99 1.64 5.95
N VAL A 52 -7.61 1.55 7.23
CA VAL A 52 -7.29 0.29 7.91
C VAL A 52 -8.49 -0.66 7.91
N ALA A 53 -9.70 -0.17 8.17
CA ALA A 53 -10.91 -1.00 8.19
C ALA A 53 -11.24 -1.62 6.82
N LYS A 54 -10.76 -1.05 5.70
CA LYS A 54 -10.89 -1.70 4.38
C LYS A 54 -9.94 -2.88 4.22
N ILE A 55 -8.81 -2.86 4.94
CA ILE A 55 -7.68 -3.78 4.79
C ILE A 55 -7.74 -4.93 5.79
N TRP A 56 -7.92 -4.62 7.07
CA TRP A 56 -7.88 -5.60 8.17
C TRP A 56 -9.21 -5.69 8.91
N ASN A 57 -10.25 -6.09 8.18
CA ASN A 57 -11.59 -6.30 8.72
C ASN A 57 -11.85 -7.77 9.11
N LYS A 58 -13.03 -7.99 9.68
CA LYS A 58 -13.50 -9.31 10.11
C LYS A 58 -13.52 -10.35 8.98
N GLU A 59 -13.86 -9.95 7.75
CA GLU A 59 -13.89 -10.86 6.59
C GLU A 59 -12.47 -11.36 6.29
N ARG A 60 -11.52 -10.44 6.14
CA ARG A 60 -10.10 -10.76 5.92
C ARG A 60 -9.51 -11.63 7.03
N ARG A 61 -9.80 -11.32 8.30
CA ARG A 61 -9.40 -12.13 9.46
C ARG A 61 -9.90 -13.58 9.34
N ASN A 62 -11.14 -13.77 8.90
CA ASN A 62 -11.71 -15.11 8.71
C ASN A 62 -11.09 -15.84 7.51
N GLU A 63 -10.79 -15.14 6.41
CA GLU A 63 -10.13 -15.71 5.23
C GLU A 63 -8.74 -16.24 5.57
N VAL A 64 -7.92 -15.42 6.25
CA VAL A 64 -6.60 -15.82 6.74
C VAL A 64 -6.71 -17.01 7.70
N ALA A 65 -7.64 -16.94 8.67
CA ALA A 65 -7.84 -18.03 9.62
C ALA A 65 -8.24 -19.33 8.91
N SER A 66 -9.14 -19.26 7.94
CA SER A 66 -9.59 -20.40 7.14
C SER A 66 -8.46 -21.00 6.30
N GLY A 67 -7.70 -20.17 5.57
CA GLY A 67 -6.56 -20.59 4.77
C GLY A 67 -5.49 -21.29 5.59
N MET A 68 -5.19 -20.74 6.77
CA MET A 68 -4.24 -21.31 7.72
C MET A 68 -4.75 -22.61 8.35
N MET A 69 -6.03 -22.71 8.71
CA MET A 69 -6.57 -23.95 9.27
C MET A 69 -6.64 -25.09 8.24
N GLN A 70 -6.82 -24.76 6.95
CA GLN A 70 -6.84 -25.77 5.88
C GLN A 70 -5.45 -26.36 5.58
N ASN A 71 -4.39 -25.54 5.69
CA ASN A 71 -3.04 -25.91 5.19
C ASN A 71 -1.93 -25.91 6.24
N GLY A 72 -2.11 -25.22 7.38
CA GLY A 72 -1.07 -24.92 8.38
C GLY A 72 -0.87 -25.99 9.46
N GLY A 73 -1.65 -27.08 9.43
CA GLY A 73 -1.51 -28.18 10.38
C GLY A 73 -1.83 -27.81 11.84
N VAL A 74 -1.24 -28.53 12.79
CA VAL A 74 -1.61 -28.46 14.22
C VAL A 74 -1.30 -27.08 14.85
N SER A 75 -0.32 -26.35 14.32
CA SER A 75 0.09 -25.04 14.83
C SER A 75 -0.77 -23.89 14.31
N ALA A 76 -1.66 -24.14 13.33
CA ALA A 76 -2.42 -23.09 12.66
C ALA A 76 -3.16 -22.12 13.60
N PRO A 77 -3.85 -22.57 14.67
CA PRO A 77 -4.56 -21.64 15.57
C PRO A 77 -3.62 -20.65 16.28
N GLN A 78 -2.43 -21.11 16.67
CA GLN A 78 -1.43 -20.26 17.34
C GLN A 78 -0.85 -19.24 16.35
N THR A 79 -0.59 -19.68 15.11
CA THR A 79 -0.09 -18.79 14.06
C THR A 79 -1.13 -17.74 13.66
N VAL A 80 -2.42 -18.09 13.58
CA VAL A 80 -3.50 -17.14 13.28
C VAL A 80 -3.57 -16.04 14.34
N ASN A 81 -3.49 -16.39 15.63
CA ASN A 81 -3.48 -15.40 16.70
C ASN A 81 -2.27 -14.47 16.60
N ALA A 82 -1.08 -15.01 16.31
CA ALA A 82 0.14 -14.21 16.16
C ALA A 82 0.07 -13.25 14.95
N ILE A 83 -0.55 -13.68 13.84
CA ILE A 83 -0.82 -12.82 12.68
C ILE A 83 -1.77 -11.70 13.06
N ASP A 84 -2.85 -12.02 13.78
CA ASP A 84 -3.85 -11.04 14.22
C ASP A 84 -3.22 -9.96 15.12
N GLU A 85 -2.46 -10.37 16.13
CA GLU A 85 -1.73 -9.45 17.02
C GLU A 85 -0.70 -8.58 16.26
N SER A 86 -0.05 -9.15 15.24
CA SER A 86 0.94 -8.42 14.43
C SER A 86 0.27 -7.41 13.51
N MET A 87 -0.86 -7.76 12.91
CA MET A 87 -1.64 -6.86 12.07
C MET A 87 -2.27 -5.74 12.89
N GLU A 88 -2.82 -6.02 14.07
CA GLU A 88 -3.35 -4.98 14.97
C GLU A 88 -2.26 -3.95 15.31
N ARG A 89 -1.07 -4.42 15.71
CA ARG A 89 0.06 -3.53 16.00
C ARG A 89 0.50 -2.72 14.78
N LEU A 90 0.55 -3.36 13.60
CA LEU A 90 0.92 -2.68 12.37
C LEU A 90 -0.09 -1.59 12.01
N THR A 91 -1.39 -1.88 12.13
CA THR A 91 -2.45 -0.93 11.78
C THR A 91 -2.55 0.20 12.79
N ASP A 92 -2.35 -0.08 14.09
CA ASP A 92 -2.31 0.95 15.13
C ASP A 92 -1.13 1.91 14.90
N ASN A 93 0.07 1.37 14.64
CA ASN A 93 1.24 2.18 14.31
C ASN A 93 1.01 3.01 13.02
N TYR A 94 0.35 2.44 12.00
CA TYR A 94 0.01 3.15 10.77
C TYR A 94 -0.92 4.33 11.04
N ILE A 95 -1.99 4.12 11.82
CA ILE A 95 -2.95 5.16 12.19
C ILE A 95 -2.26 6.27 12.98
N GLU A 96 -1.49 5.91 14.01
CA GLU A 96 -0.78 6.85 14.87
C GLU A 96 0.20 7.71 14.07
N LEU A 97 1.09 7.08 13.28
CA LEU A 97 2.10 7.79 12.51
C LEU A 97 1.49 8.66 11.41
N ARG A 98 0.42 8.19 10.74
CA ARG A 98 -0.25 8.98 9.70
C ARG A 98 -0.95 10.19 10.29
N ALA A 99 -1.56 10.06 11.48
CA ALA A 99 -2.13 11.18 12.23
C ALA A 99 -1.05 12.17 12.68
N GLU A 100 0.07 11.69 13.25
CA GLU A 100 1.22 12.51 13.66
C GLU A 100 1.77 13.31 12.48
N PHE A 101 2.08 12.67 11.36
CA PHE A 101 2.63 13.35 10.18
C PHE A 101 1.64 14.37 9.60
N CYS A 102 0.35 14.08 9.65
CA CYS A 102 -0.63 15.04 9.17
C CYS A 102 -0.75 16.27 10.09
N GLU A 103 -0.77 16.05 11.40
CA GLU A 103 -0.77 17.14 12.39
C GLU A 103 0.47 18.03 12.20
N ASP A 104 1.65 17.42 12.09
CA ASP A 104 2.91 18.13 11.91
C ASP A 104 2.96 18.94 10.61
N ALA A 105 2.35 18.43 9.53
CA ALA A 105 2.38 19.08 8.21
C ALA A 105 1.33 20.18 8.05
N PHE A 106 0.09 19.96 8.51
CA PHE A 106 -1.05 20.82 8.19
C PHE A 106 -1.61 21.58 9.39
N VAL A 107 -1.31 21.16 10.62
CA VAL A 107 -1.75 21.86 11.84
C VAL A 107 -0.61 22.67 12.45
N LYS A 108 0.56 22.05 12.63
CA LYS A 108 1.74 22.71 13.21
C LYS A 108 2.59 23.44 12.17
N GLU A 109 2.48 23.05 10.89
CA GLU A 109 3.31 23.55 9.78
C GLU A 109 4.83 23.36 10.03
N GLU A 110 5.20 22.36 10.83
CA GLU A 110 6.59 22.04 11.20
C GLU A 110 7.22 21.04 10.21
N LEU A 111 6.39 20.30 9.48
CA LEU A 111 6.82 19.30 8.50
C LEU A 111 6.53 19.79 7.07
N PRO A 112 7.56 20.04 6.23
CA PRO A 112 7.34 20.43 4.85
C PRO A 112 6.52 19.40 4.07
N GLU A 113 5.62 19.86 3.21
CA GLU A 113 4.70 18.99 2.42
C GLU A 113 5.44 17.89 1.63
N VAL A 114 6.63 18.19 1.10
CA VAL A 114 7.48 17.20 0.41
C VAL A 114 7.92 16.08 1.35
N GLU A 115 8.24 16.41 2.60
CA GLU A 115 8.64 15.43 3.61
C GLU A 115 7.45 14.63 4.12
N TYR A 116 6.29 15.28 4.35
CA TYR A 116 5.02 14.61 4.63
C TYR A 116 4.72 13.53 3.59
N ARG A 117 4.72 13.89 2.30
CA ARG A 117 4.47 12.93 1.21
C ARG A 117 5.45 11.75 1.22
N ARG A 118 6.73 12.00 1.51
CA ARG A 118 7.74 10.94 1.60
C ARG A 118 7.43 9.97 2.74
N LYS A 119 7.08 10.49 3.91
CA LYS A 119 6.77 9.67 5.10
C LYS A 119 5.49 8.86 4.90
N VAL A 120 4.41 9.47 4.38
CA VAL A 120 3.17 8.75 4.06
C VAL A 120 3.40 7.67 3.00
N ALA A 121 4.15 7.96 1.94
CA ALA A 121 4.49 6.95 0.94
C ALA A 121 5.27 5.76 1.52
N CYS A 122 6.14 6.00 2.52
CA CYS A 122 6.81 4.93 3.25
C CYS A 122 5.84 4.06 4.06
N LEU A 123 4.89 4.69 4.78
CA LEU A 123 3.84 3.98 5.52
C LEU A 123 3.00 3.11 4.59
N ASP A 124 2.52 3.69 3.48
CA ASP A 124 1.69 3.00 2.50
C ASP A 124 2.43 1.83 1.84
N GLN A 125 3.72 2.01 1.55
CA GLN A 125 4.54 0.92 0.99
C GLN A 125 4.69 -0.25 1.98
N ASN A 126 4.90 0.02 3.27
CA ASN A 126 5.02 -1.02 4.30
C ASN A 126 3.69 -1.74 4.54
N LEU A 127 2.58 -0.99 4.57
CA LEU A 127 1.24 -1.56 4.65
C LEU A 127 0.95 -2.46 3.45
N GLN A 128 1.26 -2.00 2.23
CA GLN A 128 1.05 -2.78 1.01
C GLN A 128 1.89 -4.07 0.97
N ARG A 129 3.16 -4.04 1.45
CA ARG A 129 3.97 -5.26 1.58
C ARG A 129 3.29 -6.26 2.52
N SER A 130 2.82 -5.79 3.66
CA SER A 130 2.14 -6.63 4.65
C SER A 130 0.86 -7.26 4.09
N LEU A 131 0.11 -6.51 3.28
CA LEU A 131 -1.05 -7.03 2.55
C LEU A 131 -0.69 -8.15 1.58
N THR A 132 0.42 -8.03 0.85
CA THR A 132 0.89 -9.11 -0.03
C THR A 132 1.25 -10.38 0.75
N HIS A 133 1.78 -10.24 1.97
CA HIS A 133 2.00 -11.40 2.85
C HIS A 133 0.68 -12.01 3.35
N LEU A 134 -0.33 -11.19 3.63
CA LEU A 134 -1.67 -11.71 3.97
C LEU A 134 -2.28 -12.53 2.82
N ASP A 135 -2.14 -12.08 1.57
CA ASP A 135 -2.60 -12.84 0.39
C ASP A 135 -1.97 -14.25 0.35
N THR A 136 -0.69 -14.38 0.73
CA THR A 136 0.00 -15.68 0.80
C THR A 136 -0.48 -16.55 1.96
N LEU A 137 -0.92 -15.95 3.07
CA LEU A 137 -1.46 -16.67 4.23
C LEU A 137 -2.86 -17.23 3.96
N GLU A 138 -3.65 -16.55 3.12
CA GLU A 138 -4.97 -17.01 2.70
C GLU A 138 -4.91 -18.29 1.85
N VAL A 139 -3.85 -18.46 1.07
CA VAL A 139 -3.58 -19.70 0.36
C VAL A 139 -2.88 -20.76 1.23
N GLY A 140 -2.58 -20.44 2.50
CA GLY A 140 -2.08 -21.38 3.49
C GLY A 140 -0.57 -21.47 3.66
N GLU A 141 0.20 -20.53 3.09
CA GLU A 141 1.67 -20.55 3.19
C GLU A 141 2.17 -19.95 4.51
N SER A 142 2.35 -20.82 5.51
CA SER A 142 2.76 -20.41 6.87
C SER A 142 4.10 -19.67 6.98
N SER A 143 4.98 -19.71 5.96
CA SER A 143 6.26 -18.99 5.98
C SER A 143 6.09 -17.48 6.05
N ALA A 144 5.00 -16.94 5.48
CA ALA A 144 4.74 -15.51 5.47
C ALA A 144 4.37 -14.93 6.85
N ALA A 145 4.02 -15.77 7.83
CA ALA A 145 3.64 -15.32 9.17
C ALA A 145 4.84 -14.71 9.93
N ALA A 146 6.04 -15.27 9.75
CA ALA A 146 7.25 -14.75 10.39
C ALA A 146 7.67 -13.39 9.81
N ASP A 147 7.54 -13.24 8.49
CA ASP A 147 7.86 -11.98 7.79
C ASP A 147 6.93 -10.84 8.23
N LEU A 148 5.65 -11.15 8.45
CA LEU A 148 4.64 -10.18 8.86
C LEU A 148 4.93 -9.57 10.24
N ALA A 149 5.46 -10.35 11.17
CA ALA A 149 5.88 -9.86 12.49
C ALA A 149 7.06 -8.87 12.39
N LEU A 150 8.00 -9.09 11.46
CA LEU A 150 9.13 -8.19 11.23
C LEU A 150 8.68 -6.86 10.60
N LEU A 151 7.72 -6.92 9.66
CA LEU A 151 7.18 -5.75 8.99
C LEU A 151 6.41 -4.81 9.95
N ALA A 152 5.75 -5.38 10.97
CA ALA A 152 5.06 -4.59 11.99
C ALA A 152 5.99 -3.65 12.78
N ASP A 153 7.27 -4.02 12.92
CA ASP A 153 8.28 -3.18 13.55
C ASP A 153 8.96 -2.22 12.54
N GLU A 154 9.07 -2.62 11.26
CA GLU A 154 9.70 -1.81 10.20
C GLU A 154 8.94 -0.51 9.90
N ILE A 155 7.61 -0.49 10.08
CA ILE A 155 6.78 0.70 9.83
C ILE A 155 7.24 1.93 10.65
N ARG A 156 7.82 1.70 11.84
CA ARG A 156 8.34 2.78 12.70
C ARG A 156 9.58 3.45 12.12
N LEU A 157 10.26 2.82 11.16
CA LEU A 157 11.39 3.41 10.44
C LEU A 157 10.96 4.49 9.44
N CYS A 158 9.65 4.64 9.19
CA CYS A 158 9.12 5.72 8.36
C CYS A 158 9.05 7.08 9.09
N LYS A 159 9.29 7.11 10.41
CA LYS A 159 9.42 8.32 11.20
C LYS A 159 10.76 9.01 10.90
#